data_AF-A0A1L3SVQ4-F1
#
_entry.id   AF-A0A1L3SVQ4-F1
#
_cell.length_a   1.000
_cell.length_b   1.000
_cell.length_c   1.000
_cell.angle_alpha   90.00
_cell.angle_beta   90.00
_cell.angle_gamma   90.00
#
_symmetry.space_group_name_H-M   'P 1'
#
loop_
_entity.id
_entity.type
_entity.pdbx_description
1 polymer ?
#
loop_
_entity_poly.entity_id
_entity_poly.type
_entity_poly.pdbx_seq_one_letter_code
_entity_poly.pdbx_strand_id
1 'polypeptide(L)'
;MSFSAQSELVSTELTSSASTTTYRLNFRRAELQKKQARFKGRYVLQPEIDLGDYTCRAVIDWLELRIVIAGVTQWKWIQDHLEKLTGERLWVREVASAGGAAGQQFTVRFQEPLLGDVIEAVEAVNSRWTLVAEPELVGLEISLDIKPKKFSEEALAKLFGVLARTHLPSRDVMSQPDDRPRFVATDQRGEIRTVHVLASKKGVRRLDDELLMRNDKDIPATIDSTYYTGAAGSSSSWRLMVKRIDQQNKTTGAVLKLPEDEVRVRLEVTMLEQELSELGLRKLNELEKFRFQTLQGSFFQFRLPTFRQVDETEKPHLRAVKEDFETKRMTKFLQAGVVGLEAMDAARKRQARAIRIASRVSEKPLPAPRRVASSLTIYDEMTKKVVQALRHLQGRQRRSLEKKRHARP
;
A
#
# COMPACT_ATOMS: atom_id res chain seq x y z
N MET A 1 10.62 -24.30 -37.91
CA MET A 1 10.67 -25.10 -36.67
C MET A 1 10.19 -24.23 -35.53
N SER A 2 8.97 -24.43 -35.03
CA SER A 2 8.45 -23.67 -33.89
C SER A 2 9.05 -24.23 -32.61
N PHE A 3 9.95 -23.47 -31.98
CA PHE A 3 10.32 -23.76 -30.60
C PHE A 3 9.09 -23.57 -29.73
N SER A 4 8.53 -24.68 -29.25
CA SER A 4 7.60 -24.69 -28.12
C SER A 4 8.38 -24.15 -26.92
N ALA A 5 8.29 -22.85 -26.67
CA ALA A 5 8.80 -22.22 -25.47
C ALA A 5 8.04 -22.80 -24.28
N GLN A 6 8.58 -23.84 -23.64
CA GLN A 6 8.15 -24.25 -22.33
C GLN A 6 8.29 -23.03 -21.42
N SER A 7 7.16 -22.46 -20.99
CA SER A 7 7.16 -21.32 -20.08
C SER A 7 7.78 -21.78 -18.77
N GLU A 8 9.03 -21.40 -18.52
CA GLU A 8 9.72 -21.74 -17.29
C GLU A 8 8.99 -21.05 -16.12
N LEU A 9 8.34 -21.86 -15.28
CA LEU A 9 7.62 -21.40 -14.10
C LEU A 9 8.60 -21.13 -12.97
N VAL A 10 8.49 -19.96 -12.36
CA VAL A 10 9.21 -19.60 -11.15
C VAL A 10 8.19 -19.58 -10.02
N SER A 11 8.46 -20.28 -8.92
CA SER A 11 7.50 -20.37 -7.81
C SER A 11 8.09 -19.82 -6.51
N THR A 12 7.21 -19.39 -5.61
CA THR A 12 7.54 -19.04 -4.23
C THR A 12 6.51 -19.66 -3.30
N GLU A 13 6.95 -20.04 -2.11
CA GLU A 13 6.08 -20.54 -1.05
C GLU A 13 5.46 -19.37 -0.28
N LEU A 14 4.20 -19.57 0.09
CA LEU A 14 3.42 -18.65 0.90
C LEU A 14 3.08 -19.36 2.20
N THR A 15 3.77 -18.99 3.27
CA THR A 15 3.66 -19.65 4.58
C THR A 15 2.77 -18.87 5.54
N SER A 16 2.17 -19.57 6.48
CA SER A 16 1.51 -19.02 7.67
C SER A 16 2.50 -18.96 8.84
N SER A 17 2.43 -17.93 9.67
CA SER A 17 3.20 -17.86 10.93
C SER A 17 2.53 -18.63 12.07
N ALA A 18 1.20 -18.74 12.05
CA ALA A 18 0.40 -19.39 13.07
C ALA A 18 0.14 -20.89 12.82
N SER A 19 0.40 -21.39 11.62
CA SER A 19 0.18 -22.80 11.24
C SER A 19 1.26 -23.32 10.29
N THR A 20 1.30 -24.64 10.07
CA THR A 20 2.18 -25.28 9.07
C THR A 20 1.64 -25.19 7.63
N THR A 21 0.57 -24.42 7.41
CA THR A 21 -0.06 -24.28 6.10
C THR A 21 0.86 -23.53 5.14
N THR A 22 1.06 -24.12 3.96
CA THR A 22 1.84 -23.55 2.87
C THR A 22 1.05 -23.61 1.57
N TYR A 23 1.01 -22.49 0.86
CA TYR A 23 0.50 -22.38 -0.51
C TYR A 23 1.62 -22.05 -1.47
N ARG A 24 1.39 -22.23 -2.78
CA ARG A 24 2.36 -21.90 -3.82
C ARG A 24 1.84 -20.77 -4.70
N LEU A 25 2.69 -19.76 -4.93
CA LEU A 25 2.45 -18.72 -5.93
C LEU A 25 3.44 -18.90 -7.08
N ASN A 26 2.90 -19.15 -8.27
CA ASN A 26 3.69 -19.27 -9.49
C ASN A 26 3.75 -17.94 -10.23
N PHE A 27 4.86 -17.74 -10.93
CA PHE A 27 5.09 -16.68 -11.88
C PHE A 27 5.54 -17.29 -13.20
N ARG A 28 4.86 -16.91 -14.27
CA ARG A 28 5.29 -17.24 -15.62
C ARG A 28 6.25 -16.17 -16.15
N ARG A 29 7.28 -16.60 -16.88
CA ARG A 29 8.08 -15.69 -17.70
C ARG A 29 7.27 -15.34 -18.94
N ALA A 30 6.95 -14.07 -19.12
CA ALA A 30 6.28 -13.56 -20.30
C ALA A 30 7.19 -12.58 -21.04
N GLU A 31 7.22 -12.67 -22.37
CA GLU A 31 7.96 -11.72 -23.18
C GLU A 31 7.33 -10.33 -23.14
N LEU A 32 8.18 -9.30 -23.05
CA LEU A 32 7.72 -7.93 -23.13
C LEU A 32 7.52 -7.53 -24.59
N GLN A 33 6.27 -7.56 -25.06
CA GLN A 33 5.88 -7.11 -26.41
C GLN A 33 6.00 -5.58 -26.63
N LYS A 34 6.64 -4.85 -25.71
CA LYS A 34 6.73 -3.39 -25.76
C LYS A 34 7.92 -2.96 -26.62
N LYS A 35 7.67 -2.13 -27.65
CA LYS A 35 8.68 -1.60 -28.59
C LYS A 35 9.76 -0.68 -27.96
N GLN A 36 9.65 -0.32 -26.69
CA GLN A 36 10.59 0.59 -26.05
C GLN A 36 11.96 -0.06 -25.90
N ALA A 37 13.03 0.63 -26.31
CA ALA A 37 14.40 0.10 -26.29
C ALA A 37 14.83 -0.45 -24.92
N ARG A 38 14.30 0.10 -23.81
CA ARG A 38 14.58 -0.37 -22.45
C ARG A 38 14.07 -1.79 -22.15
N PHE A 39 13.14 -2.32 -22.94
CA PHE A 39 12.54 -3.65 -22.78
C PHE A 39 13.07 -4.68 -23.79
N LYS A 40 13.94 -4.28 -24.73
CA LYS A 40 14.56 -5.21 -25.67
C LYS A 40 15.39 -6.26 -24.90
N GLY A 41 15.19 -7.54 -25.21
CA GLY A 41 15.88 -8.65 -24.54
C GLY A 41 15.52 -8.79 -23.07
N ARG A 42 14.29 -8.39 -22.68
CA ARG A 42 13.79 -8.54 -21.31
C ARG A 42 12.48 -9.31 -21.29
N TYR A 43 12.29 -10.07 -20.22
CA TYR A 43 11.02 -10.70 -19.88
C TYR A 43 10.46 -10.11 -18.58
N VAL A 44 9.19 -10.35 -18.33
CA VAL A 44 8.49 -9.99 -17.10
C VAL A 44 8.12 -11.25 -16.34
N LEU A 45 8.14 -11.20 -15.01
CA LEU A 45 7.49 -12.23 -14.18
C LEU A 45 6.06 -11.81 -13.90
N GLN A 46 5.11 -12.51 -14.52
CA GLN A 46 3.69 -12.29 -14.32
C GLN A 46 3.15 -13.36 -13.36
N PRO A 47 2.45 -12.99 -12.28
CA PRO A 47 1.85 -13.98 -11.38
C PRO A 47 0.77 -14.79 -12.12
N GLU A 48 0.70 -16.09 -11.85
CA GLU A 48 -0.37 -16.96 -12.33
C GLU A 48 -1.58 -16.86 -11.40
N ILE A 49 -2.39 -15.83 -11.64
CA ILE A 49 -3.64 -15.57 -10.93
C ILE A 49 -4.65 -15.00 -11.94
N ASP A 50 -5.83 -15.60 -12.05
CA ASP A 50 -6.91 -14.99 -12.81
C ASP A 50 -7.61 -13.96 -11.93
N LEU A 51 -7.30 -12.69 -12.15
CA LEU A 51 -7.96 -11.63 -11.40
C LEU A 51 -9.48 -11.60 -11.66
N GLY A 52 -9.96 -12.16 -12.79
CA GLY A 52 -11.37 -12.38 -13.11
C GLY A 52 -12.14 -13.14 -12.05
N ASP A 53 -11.47 -14.00 -11.28
CA ASP A 53 -12.05 -14.74 -10.15
C ASP A 53 -12.24 -13.90 -8.88
N TYR A 54 -11.87 -12.62 -8.93
CA TYR A 54 -11.93 -11.71 -7.80
C TYR A 54 -12.81 -10.51 -8.09
N THR A 55 -13.58 -10.11 -7.07
CA THR A 55 -14.24 -8.81 -6.98
C THR A 55 -13.31 -7.80 -6.30
N CYS A 56 -13.40 -6.53 -6.69
CA CYS A 56 -12.61 -5.45 -6.10
C CYS A 56 -13.53 -4.27 -5.80
N ARG A 57 -13.49 -3.79 -4.56
CA ARG A 57 -14.29 -2.67 -4.07
C ARG A 57 -13.37 -1.69 -3.34
N ALA A 58 -13.38 -0.43 -3.75
CA ALA A 58 -12.75 0.64 -2.99
C ALA A 58 -13.77 1.23 -2.01
N VAL A 59 -13.38 1.57 -0.79
CA VAL A 59 -14.21 2.28 0.21
C VAL A 59 -13.39 3.39 0.88
N ILE A 60 -14.05 4.42 1.39
CA ILE A 60 -13.43 5.28 2.40
C ILE A 60 -13.53 4.49 3.70
N ASP A 61 -12.40 4.11 4.30
CA ASP A 61 -12.41 3.39 5.58
C ASP A 61 -12.71 4.35 6.72
N TRP A 62 -12.07 5.51 6.67
CA TRP A 62 -12.40 6.63 7.54
C TRP A 62 -12.01 7.97 6.92
N LEU A 63 -12.69 9.01 7.38
CA LEU A 63 -12.45 10.41 7.05
C LEU A 63 -12.28 11.17 8.35
N GLU A 64 -11.29 12.05 8.43
CA GLU A 64 -11.04 12.85 9.62
C GLU A 64 -11.05 14.34 9.30
N LEU A 65 -11.95 15.07 9.97
CA LEU A 65 -12.14 16.51 9.81
C LEU A 65 -11.69 17.24 11.06
N ARG A 66 -10.99 18.36 10.87
CA ARG A 66 -10.72 19.36 11.89
C ARG A 66 -11.76 20.47 11.77
N ILE A 67 -12.45 20.75 12.85
CA ILE A 67 -13.45 21.81 12.95
C ILE A 67 -13.00 22.86 13.97
N VAL A 68 -13.37 24.11 13.71
CA VAL A 68 -13.15 25.25 14.62
C VAL A 68 -14.50 25.92 14.86
N ILE A 69 -14.90 26.02 16.13
CA ILE A 69 -16.17 26.63 16.55
C ILE A 69 -15.93 27.97 17.26
N ALA A 70 -16.94 28.84 17.27
CA ALA A 70 -16.81 30.19 17.83
C ALA A 70 -16.75 30.16 19.37
N GLY A 71 -17.56 29.31 19.99
CA GLY A 71 -17.61 29.12 21.44
C GLY A 71 -16.63 28.05 21.95
N VAL A 72 -16.49 27.96 23.26
CA VAL A 72 -15.75 26.87 23.92
C VAL A 72 -16.73 25.75 24.26
N THR A 73 -16.35 24.49 23.99
CA THR A 73 -17.11 23.33 24.45
C THR A 73 -16.20 22.15 24.77
N GLN A 74 -16.77 21.06 25.28
CA GLN A 74 -16.05 19.81 25.49
C GLN A 74 -16.33 18.86 24.34
N TRP A 75 -15.34 18.07 23.94
CA TRP A 75 -15.45 17.11 22.83
C TRP A 75 -16.61 16.12 23.01
N LYS A 76 -16.96 15.76 24.26
CA LYS A 76 -18.09 14.88 24.59
C LYS A 76 -19.43 15.43 24.12
N TRP A 77 -19.64 16.75 24.22
CA TRP A 77 -20.91 17.37 23.80
C TRP A 77 -21.08 17.33 22.28
N ILE A 78 -19.99 17.49 21.54
CA ILE A 78 -19.99 17.31 20.08
C ILE A 78 -20.24 15.85 19.73
N GLN A 79 -19.53 14.93 20.39
CA GLN A 79 -19.72 13.49 20.19
C GLN A 79 -21.16 13.04 20.46
N ASP A 80 -21.74 13.39 21.60
CA ASP A 80 -23.10 12.99 21.97
C ASP A 80 -24.15 13.61 21.05
N HIS A 81 -23.92 14.81 20.53
CA HIS A 81 -24.82 15.43 19.54
C HIS A 81 -24.75 14.70 18.19
N LEU A 82 -23.55 14.37 17.74
CA LEU A 82 -23.36 13.60 16.51
C LEU A 82 -23.90 12.18 16.65
N GLU A 83 -23.71 11.52 17.79
CA GLU A 83 -24.26 10.18 18.07
C GLU A 83 -25.79 10.16 17.99
N LYS A 84 -26.47 11.19 18.51
CA LYS A 84 -27.93 11.33 18.38
C LYS A 84 -28.40 11.51 16.94
N LEU A 85 -27.56 12.10 16.10
CA LEU A 85 -27.87 12.37 14.69
C LEU A 85 -27.59 11.15 13.81
N THR A 86 -26.41 10.55 13.95
CA THR A 86 -25.92 9.46 13.09
C THR A 86 -26.34 8.08 13.58
N GLY A 87 -26.73 7.96 14.85
CA GLY A 87 -26.92 6.68 15.53
C GLY A 87 -25.61 5.97 15.88
N GLU A 88 -24.46 6.59 15.62
CA GLU A 88 -23.13 6.01 15.83
C GLU A 88 -22.23 6.92 16.65
N ARG A 89 -21.53 6.34 17.62
CA ARG A 89 -20.58 7.07 18.46
C ARG A 89 -19.28 7.36 17.70
N LEU A 90 -19.22 8.52 17.06
CA LEU A 90 -18.03 8.98 16.32
C LEU A 90 -16.85 9.26 17.24
N TRP A 91 -15.63 9.09 16.76
CA TRP A 91 -14.44 9.50 17.53
C TRP A 91 -14.26 11.02 17.41
N VAL A 92 -14.29 11.71 18.55
CA VAL A 92 -14.07 13.15 18.65
C VAL A 92 -12.95 13.41 19.65
N ARG A 93 -11.98 14.24 19.28
CA ARG A 93 -10.89 14.65 20.17
C ARG A 93 -10.70 16.15 20.09
N GLU A 94 -10.45 16.78 21.24
CA GLU A 94 -9.99 18.16 21.30
C GLU A 94 -8.54 18.26 20.79
N VAL A 95 -8.26 19.22 19.92
CA VAL A 95 -6.89 19.55 19.54
C VAL A 95 -6.29 20.38 20.67
N ALA A 96 -5.23 19.87 21.29
CA ALA A 96 -4.74 20.37 22.58
C ALA A 96 -4.63 21.90 22.64
N SER A 97 -5.49 22.53 23.44
CA SER A 97 -5.32 23.91 23.94
C SER A 97 -4.55 23.87 25.26
N ALA A 98 -3.68 24.85 25.50
CA ALA A 98 -2.72 24.88 26.61
C ALA A 98 -3.33 24.98 28.04
N GLY A 99 -4.61 24.68 28.29
CA GLY A 99 -5.20 24.96 29.60
C GLY A 99 -6.61 24.45 29.95
N GLY A 100 -7.11 23.33 29.42
CA GLY A 100 -8.40 22.79 29.91
C GLY A 100 -8.97 21.58 29.16
N ALA A 101 -10.11 21.08 29.65
CA ALA A 101 -10.92 20.00 29.04
C ALA A 101 -11.99 20.53 28.05
N ALA A 102 -11.91 21.81 27.70
CA ALA A 102 -12.80 22.51 26.82
C ALA A 102 -12.00 23.41 25.89
N GLY A 103 -12.33 23.37 24.60
CA GLY A 103 -11.59 24.06 23.55
C GLY A 103 -12.50 24.54 22.43
N GLN A 104 -11.89 25.13 21.41
CA GLN A 104 -12.57 25.63 20.20
C GLN A 104 -12.27 24.78 18.97
N GLN A 105 -11.26 23.90 19.03
CA GLN A 105 -10.80 23.11 17.89
C GLN A 105 -10.90 21.62 18.20
N PHE A 106 -11.53 20.89 17.29
CA PHE A 106 -11.79 19.46 17.46
C PHE A 106 -11.47 18.71 16.17
N THR A 107 -11.07 17.47 16.34
CA THR A 107 -10.96 16.50 15.26
C THR A 107 -12.08 15.48 15.40
N VAL A 108 -12.83 15.26 14.32
CA VAL A 108 -13.94 14.31 14.24
C VAL A 108 -13.60 13.27 13.17
N ARG A 109 -13.63 11.99 13.53
CA ARG A 109 -13.41 10.88 12.59
C ARG A 109 -14.72 10.14 12.32
N PHE A 110 -15.04 10.03 11.04
CA PHE A 110 -16.15 9.27 10.51
C PHE A 110 -15.63 7.92 10.00
N GLN A 111 -16.28 6.83 10.40
CA GLN A 111 -15.96 5.47 9.95
C GLN A 111 -16.85 5.09 8.78
N GLU A 112 -16.27 4.44 7.78
CA GLU A 112 -16.88 4.03 6.51
C GLU A 112 -17.88 5.04 5.87
N PRO A 113 -17.58 6.36 5.86
CA PRO A 113 -18.61 7.36 5.61
C PRO A 113 -19.09 7.43 4.16
N LEU A 114 -20.35 7.85 4.02
CA LEU A 114 -20.84 8.50 2.81
C LEU A 114 -20.77 10.03 2.98
N LEU A 115 -20.32 10.74 1.96
CA LEU A 115 -20.10 12.19 2.04
C LEU A 115 -21.36 12.99 2.37
N GLY A 116 -22.54 12.52 1.95
CA GLY A 116 -23.80 13.16 2.30
C GLY A 116 -24.07 13.18 3.80
N ASP A 117 -23.72 12.11 4.52
CA ASP A 117 -23.91 12.02 5.97
C ASP A 117 -22.86 12.85 6.72
N VAL A 118 -21.64 12.95 6.17
CA VAL A 118 -20.59 13.84 6.72
C VAL A 118 -21.01 15.30 6.62
N ILE A 119 -21.58 15.73 5.49
CA ILE A 119 -22.06 17.11 5.30
C ILE A 119 -23.18 17.43 6.29
N GLU A 120 -24.14 16.52 6.46
CA GLU A 120 -25.22 16.69 7.42
C GLU A 120 -24.70 16.81 8.86
N ALA A 121 -23.73 15.98 9.24
CA ALA A 121 -23.07 16.06 10.54
C ALA A 121 -22.35 17.40 10.75
N VAL A 122 -21.64 17.90 9.73
CA VAL A 122 -20.99 19.21 9.77
C VAL A 122 -22.00 20.34 9.91
N GLU A 123 -23.12 20.28 9.19
CA GLU A 123 -24.18 21.29 9.28
C GLU A 123 -24.88 21.28 10.64
N ALA A 124 -25.09 20.11 11.25
CA ALA A 124 -25.62 19.99 12.59
C ALA A 124 -24.67 20.63 13.63
N VAL A 125 -23.37 20.38 13.52
CA VAL A 125 -22.36 21.04 14.36
C VAL A 125 -22.37 22.55 14.15
N ASN A 126 -22.41 23.02 12.89
CA ASN A 126 -22.45 24.44 12.58
C ASN A 126 -23.69 25.13 13.15
N SER A 127 -24.86 24.48 13.06
CA SER A 127 -26.11 25.04 13.57
C SER A 127 -26.13 25.20 15.09
N ARG A 128 -25.36 24.37 15.81
CA ARG A 128 -25.35 24.35 17.27
C ARG A 128 -24.21 25.16 17.90
N TRP A 129 -23.02 25.17 17.29
CA TRP A 129 -21.83 25.80 17.86
C TRP A 129 -21.20 26.89 16.98
N THR A 130 -21.72 27.11 15.77
CA THR A 130 -21.20 28.04 14.77
C THR A 130 -19.74 27.78 14.40
N LEU A 131 -19.51 27.27 13.19
CA LEU A 131 -18.16 27.10 12.68
C LEU A 131 -17.55 28.46 12.31
N VAL A 132 -16.30 28.67 12.71
CA VAL A 132 -15.52 29.89 12.40
C VAL A 132 -14.92 29.81 10.99
N ALA A 133 -14.70 28.60 10.50
CA ALA A 133 -14.15 28.33 9.18
C ALA A 133 -14.69 27.02 8.61
N GLU A 134 -14.52 26.82 7.31
CA GLU A 134 -14.83 25.54 6.66
C GLU A 134 -13.97 24.41 7.26
N PRO A 135 -14.58 23.25 7.61
CA PRO A 135 -13.85 22.09 8.13
C PRO A 135 -12.69 21.67 7.25
N GLU A 136 -11.57 21.38 7.89
CA GLU A 136 -10.34 20.96 7.21
C GLU A 136 -10.26 19.44 7.16
N LEU A 137 -9.92 18.89 6.00
CA LEU A 137 -9.63 17.48 5.85
C LEU A 137 -8.20 17.21 6.30
N VAL A 138 -8.04 16.51 7.42
CA VAL A 138 -6.73 16.29 8.06
C VAL A 138 -6.25 14.84 7.98
N GLY A 139 -7.17 13.93 7.66
CA GLY A 139 -6.85 12.55 7.39
C GLY A 139 -7.92 11.88 6.54
N LEU A 140 -7.48 10.94 5.72
CA LEU A 140 -8.35 10.11 4.88
C LEU A 140 -7.71 8.73 4.74
N GLU A 141 -8.52 7.69 4.88
CA GLU A 141 -8.10 6.34 4.54
C GLU A 141 -8.98 5.74 3.46
N ILE A 142 -8.34 5.19 2.43
CA ILE A 142 -9.01 4.47 1.35
C ILE A 142 -8.59 3.01 1.42
N SER A 143 -9.57 2.12 1.50
CA SER A 143 -9.38 0.67 1.49
C SER A 143 -9.76 0.09 0.13
N LEU A 144 -8.91 -0.78 -0.42
CA LEU A 144 -9.24 -1.70 -1.50
C LEU A 144 -9.50 -3.08 -0.92
N ASP A 145 -10.77 -3.47 -0.94
CA ASP A 145 -11.23 -4.80 -0.60
C ASP A 145 -11.26 -5.69 -1.85
N ILE A 146 -10.41 -6.70 -1.88
CA ILE A 146 -10.34 -7.67 -2.99
C ILE A 146 -10.72 -9.05 -2.46
N LYS A 147 -11.82 -9.58 -3.00
CA LYS A 147 -12.48 -10.79 -2.49
C LYS A 147 -12.61 -11.83 -3.60
N PRO A 148 -12.22 -13.09 -3.38
CA PRO A 148 -12.48 -14.15 -4.36
C PRO A 148 -13.98 -14.39 -4.51
N LYS A 149 -14.47 -14.59 -5.73
CA LYS A 149 -15.88 -14.88 -6.01
C LYS A 149 -16.34 -16.19 -5.37
N LYS A 150 -15.43 -17.16 -5.30
CA LYS A 150 -15.59 -18.40 -4.54
C LYS A 150 -14.53 -18.42 -3.45
N PHE A 151 -14.95 -18.47 -2.19
CA PHE A 151 -14.03 -18.50 -1.07
C PHE A 151 -13.03 -19.66 -1.19
N SER A 152 -11.77 -19.34 -0.95
CA SER A 152 -10.67 -20.30 -0.89
C SER A 152 -9.50 -19.64 -0.18
N GLU A 153 -8.98 -20.34 0.84
CA GLU A 153 -7.78 -19.90 1.56
C GLU A 153 -6.57 -19.77 0.63
N GLU A 154 -6.43 -20.68 -0.33
CA GLU A 154 -5.38 -20.60 -1.36
C GLU A 154 -5.57 -19.36 -2.24
N ALA A 155 -6.81 -19.04 -2.63
CA ALA A 155 -7.08 -17.85 -3.45
C ALA A 155 -6.75 -16.55 -2.71
N LEU A 156 -7.03 -16.48 -1.40
CA LEU A 156 -6.67 -15.35 -0.54
C LEU A 156 -5.15 -15.26 -0.36
N ALA A 157 -4.49 -16.38 -0.08
CA ALA A 157 -3.03 -16.46 0.07
C ALA A 157 -2.32 -16.00 -1.19
N LYS A 158 -2.71 -16.51 -2.36
CA LYS A 158 -2.16 -16.11 -3.67
C LYS A 158 -2.34 -14.61 -3.91
N LEU A 159 -3.54 -14.09 -3.68
CA LEU A 159 -3.83 -12.67 -3.84
C LEU A 159 -3.00 -11.79 -2.89
N PHE A 160 -2.93 -12.13 -1.60
CA PHE A 160 -2.07 -11.44 -0.64
C PHE A 160 -0.61 -11.46 -1.09
N GLY A 161 -0.10 -12.63 -1.48
CA GLY A 161 1.27 -12.81 -1.96
C GLY A 161 1.58 -11.98 -3.22
N VAL A 162 0.61 -11.83 -4.13
CA VAL A 162 0.72 -10.98 -5.31
C VAL A 162 0.73 -9.50 -4.93
N LEU A 163 -0.18 -9.04 -4.08
CA LEU A 163 -0.27 -7.63 -3.68
C LEU A 163 0.99 -7.21 -2.90
N ALA A 164 1.44 -8.01 -1.94
CA ALA A 164 2.65 -7.74 -1.15
C ALA A 164 3.91 -7.62 -2.02
N ARG A 165 3.96 -8.33 -3.16
CA ARG A 165 5.12 -8.33 -4.05
C ARG A 165 5.04 -7.28 -5.15
N THR A 166 3.85 -6.86 -5.57
CA THR A 166 3.68 -6.00 -6.74
C THR A 166 3.29 -4.57 -6.40
N HIS A 167 2.82 -4.30 -5.17
CA HIS A 167 2.54 -2.94 -4.71
C HIS A 167 3.83 -2.12 -4.60
N LEU A 168 3.79 -0.90 -5.13
CA LEU A 168 4.87 0.07 -5.07
C LEU A 168 4.35 1.38 -4.42
N PRO A 169 4.83 1.75 -3.22
CA PRO A 169 4.52 3.03 -2.59
C PRO A 169 4.92 4.23 -3.47
N SER A 170 4.14 5.33 -3.43
CA SER A 170 4.44 6.56 -4.20
C SER A 170 5.68 7.30 -3.72
N ARG A 171 6.04 7.14 -2.45
CA ARG A 171 7.10 7.90 -1.79
C ARG A 171 8.28 7.03 -1.42
N ASP A 172 9.38 7.67 -1.04
CA ASP A 172 10.52 6.97 -0.47
C ASP A 172 10.15 6.35 0.89
N VAL A 173 10.09 5.02 0.91
CA VAL A 173 9.86 4.20 2.11
C VAL A 173 11.13 3.50 2.59
N MET A 174 12.26 3.75 1.95
CA MET A 174 13.52 3.03 2.23
C MET A 174 14.46 3.86 3.09
N SER A 175 14.50 5.18 2.90
CA SER A 175 15.44 6.04 3.62
C SER A 175 15.21 6.04 5.13
N GLN A 176 13.96 6.12 5.57
CA GLN A 176 13.61 6.09 7.00
C GLN A 176 13.36 4.66 7.49
N PRO A 177 14.01 4.19 8.57
CA PRO A 177 13.86 2.83 9.08
C PRO A 177 12.41 2.41 9.33
N ASP A 178 11.60 3.29 9.94
CA ASP A 178 10.24 2.98 10.35
C ASP A 178 9.27 2.91 9.15
N ASP A 179 9.65 3.48 8.00
CA ASP A 179 8.88 3.40 6.78
C ASP A 179 9.11 2.09 6.01
N ARG A 180 10.18 1.36 6.33
CA ARG A 180 10.59 0.19 5.54
C ARG A 180 9.53 -0.91 5.58
N PRO A 181 9.43 -1.72 4.51
CA PRO A 181 8.62 -2.92 4.49
C PRO A 181 8.80 -3.79 5.74
N ARG A 182 7.71 -4.03 6.44
CA ARG A 182 7.64 -4.86 7.64
C ARG A 182 6.31 -5.57 7.70
N PHE A 183 6.21 -6.61 8.51
CA PHE A 183 4.93 -7.24 8.79
C PHE A 183 4.83 -7.58 10.26
N VAL A 184 3.59 -7.59 10.76
CA VAL A 184 3.25 -8.01 12.11
C VAL A 184 2.60 -9.39 12.00
N ALA A 185 3.19 -10.36 12.65
CA ALA A 185 2.76 -11.74 12.66
C ALA A 185 2.67 -12.25 14.10
N THR A 186 1.71 -13.14 14.34
CA THR A 186 1.62 -13.91 15.58
C THR A 186 2.35 -15.23 15.36
N ASP A 187 3.32 -15.55 16.20
CA ASP A 187 4.03 -16.82 16.12
C ASP A 187 3.19 -17.99 16.68
N GLN A 188 3.73 -19.20 16.56
CA GLN A 188 3.07 -20.42 17.04
C GLN A 188 2.82 -20.44 18.56
N ARG A 189 3.48 -19.56 19.33
CA ARG A 189 3.30 -19.41 20.78
C ARG A 189 2.27 -18.32 21.13
N GLY A 190 1.72 -17.64 20.14
CA GLY A 190 0.81 -16.52 20.33
C GLY A 190 1.51 -15.18 20.54
N GLU A 191 2.84 -15.09 20.40
CA GLU A 191 3.56 -13.83 20.55
C GLU A 191 3.47 -12.99 19.27
N ILE A 192 3.07 -11.73 19.43
CA ILE A 192 3.01 -10.77 18.34
C ILE A 192 4.41 -10.18 18.11
N ARG A 193 4.91 -10.29 16.88
CA ARG A 193 6.25 -9.78 16.50
C ARG A 193 6.16 -8.91 15.26
N THR A 194 6.94 -7.83 15.27
CA THR A 194 7.20 -7.04 14.06
C THR A 194 8.47 -7.56 13.41
N VAL A 195 8.39 -7.93 12.14
CA VAL A 195 9.50 -8.47 11.36
C VAL A 195 9.75 -7.55 10.16
N HIS A 196 10.99 -7.14 9.96
CA HIS A 196 11.37 -6.40 8.76
C HIS A 196 11.60 -7.36 7.60
N VAL A 197 11.07 -7.00 6.43
CA VAL A 197 11.18 -7.82 5.22
C VAL A 197 12.60 -7.83 4.69
N LEU A 198 13.26 -6.66 4.75
CA LEU A 198 14.62 -6.48 4.27
C LEU A 198 15.62 -6.58 5.42
N ALA A 199 16.75 -7.20 5.12
CA ALA A 199 17.87 -7.30 6.05
C ALA A 199 18.29 -5.92 6.58
N SER A 200 18.47 -5.81 7.90
CA SER A 200 18.97 -4.60 8.55
C SER A 200 19.94 -4.93 9.67
N LYS A 201 20.87 -4.00 9.95
CA LYS A 201 21.77 -4.07 11.11
C LYS A 201 21.10 -3.43 12.31
N LYS A 202 21.04 -4.15 13.43
CA LYS A 202 20.56 -3.61 14.70
C LYS A 202 21.34 -2.34 15.06
N GLY A 203 20.63 -1.27 15.43
CA GLY A 203 21.23 0.02 15.81
C GLY A 203 21.69 0.91 14.65
N VAL A 204 21.67 0.44 13.40
CA VAL A 204 22.07 1.24 12.23
C VAL A 204 20.83 1.82 11.55
N ARG A 205 20.65 3.13 11.65
CA ARG A 205 19.54 3.83 10.99
C ARG A 205 19.72 3.96 9.47
N ARG A 206 20.96 4.11 9.01
CA ARG A 206 21.26 4.30 7.58
C ARG A 206 21.07 3.00 6.78
N LEU A 207 20.64 3.13 5.53
CA LEU A 207 20.64 2.02 4.58
C LEU A 207 22.07 1.50 4.36
N ASP A 208 22.22 0.18 4.47
CA ASP A 208 23.46 -0.52 4.17
C ASP A 208 23.32 -1.12 2.77
N ASP A 209 24.02 -0.54 1.80
CA ASP A 209 23.97 -0.97 0.40
C ASP A 209 24.42 -2.43 0.24
N GLU A 210 25.34 -2.93 1.08
CA GLU A 210 25.77 -4.33 1.03
C GLU A 210 24.63 -5.27 1.44
N LEU A 211 23.90 -4.93 2.52
CA LEU A 211 22.75 -5.72 2.97
C LEU A 211 21.59 -5.67 1.95
N LEU A 212 21.36 -4.53 1.31
CA LEU A 212 20.33 -4.42 0.28
C LEU A 212 20.61 -5.31 -0.95
N MET A 213 21.88 -5.62 -1.23
CA MET A 213 22.29 -6.50 -2.31
C MET A 213 22.28 -7.99 -1.94
N ARG A 214 22.09 -8.32 -0.65
CA ARG A 214 21.96 -9.68 -0.15
C ARG A 214 20.49 -10.12 -0.13
N ASN A 215 20.27 -11.43 -0.18
CA ASN A 215 18.95 -12.07 -0.20
C ASN A 215 18.78 -13.11 0.93
N ASP A 216 19.88 -13.58 1.52
CA ASP A 216 19.91 -14.66 2.52
C ASP A 216 19.19 -14.30 3.83
N LYS A 217 18.94 -13.01 4.05
CA LYS A 217 18.31 -12.47 5.26
C LYS A 217 17.00 -11.74 5.01
N ASP A 218 16.51 -11.74 3.77
CA ASP A 218 15.19 -11.19 3.50
C ASP A 218 14.11 -12.20 3.92
N ILE A 219 13.06 -11.70 4.56
CA ILE A 219 12.00 -12.52 5.13
C ILE A 219 10.68 -12.13 4.45
N PRO A 220 10.06 -13.02 3.65
CA PRO A 220 8.78 -12.74 3.04
C PRO A 220 7.68 -12.63 4.11
N ALA A 221 6.69 -11.78 3.85
CA ALA A 221 5.51 -11.67 4.70
C ALA A 221 4.70 -12.96 4.67
N THR A 222 4.23 -13.40 5.83
CA THR A 222 3.35 -14.58 5.95
C THR A 222 1.91 -14.21 5.61
N ILE A 223 1.13 -15.18 5.12
CA ILE A 223 -0.24 -14.95 4.59
C ILE A 223 -1.26 -14.50 5.64
N ASP A 224 -0.96 -14.75 6.90
CA ASP A 224 -1.74 -14.40 8.08
C ASP A 224 -1.20 -13.15 8.80
N SER A 225 -0.13 -12.55 8.26
CA SER A 225 0.41 -11.31 8.80
C SER A 225 -0.33 -10.08 8.29
N THR A 226 -0.10 -8.96 8.98
CA THR A 226 -0.39 -7.63 8.45
C THR A 226 0.89 -7.00 7.93
N TYR A 227 0.98 -6.77 6.63
CA TYR A 227 2.11 -6.15 5.97
C TYR A 227 1.96 -4.62 5.94
N TYR A 228 3.06 -3.92 6.18
CA TYR A 228 3.13 -2.47 6.25
C TYR A 228 4.25 -1.91 5.39
N THR A 229 3.97 -0.79 4.73
CA THR A 229 4.98 0.14 4.22
C THR A 229 4.61 1.54 4.66
N GLY A 230 5.57 2.34 5.08
CA GLY A 230 5.34 3.61 5.76
C GLY A 230 5.10 3.45 7.27
N ALA A 231 5.57 4.43 8.04
CA ALA A 231 5.40 4.52 9.46
C ALA A 231 4.02 5.10 9.80
N ALA A 232 3.49 4.74 10.97
CA ALA A 232 2.33 5.44 11.51
C ALA A 232 2.67 6.92 11.72
N GLY A 233 1.78 7.83 11.30
CA GLY A 233 2.00 9.28 11.39
C GLY A 233 2.85 9.89 10.26
N SER A 234 3.37 9.09 9.33
CA SER A 234 3.97 9.61 8.09
C SER A 234 2.90 10.19 7.16
N SER A 235 3.29 11.01 6.17
CA SER A 235 2.35 11.67 5.23
C SER A 235 1.39 10.68 4.57
N SER A 236 1.90 9.50 4.21
CA SER A 236 1.12 8.37 3.73
C SER A 236 1.70 7.04 4.20
N SER A 237 0.82 6.09 4.53
CA SER A 237 1.21 4.72 4.88
C SER A 237 0.23 3.70 4.31
N TRP A 238 0.72 2.48 4.12
CA TRP A 238 -0.02 1.37 3.53
C TRP A 238 -0.07 0.19 4.47
N ARG A 239 -1.23 -0.46 4.51
CA ARG A 239 -1.47 -1.69 5.28
C ARG A 239 -2.13 -2.73 4.39
N LEU A 240 -1.56 -3.92 4.31
CA LEU A 240 -2.09 -5.05 3.57
C LEU A 240 -2.35 -6.21 4.53
N MET A 241 -3.55 -6.77 4.51
CA MET A 241 -3.93 -7.88 5.38
C MET A 241 -5.03 -8.73 4.76
N VAL A 242 -5.18 -9.96 5.23
CA VAL A 242 -6.41 -10.72 5.04
C VAL A 242 -7.39 -10.32 6.15
N LYS A 243 -8.43 -9.54 5.80
CA LYS A 243 -9.47 -9.11 6.74
C LYS A 243 -10.43 -10.27 6.98
N ARG A 244 -10.30 -10.88 8.16
CA ARG A 244 -11.12 -12.00 8.67
C ARG A 244 -12.02 -11.61 9.83
N ILE A 245 -11.81 -10.41 10.37
CA ILE A 245 -12.48 -9.89 11.55
C ILE A 245 -13.16 -8.59 11.16
N ASP A 246 -14.41 -8.44 11.58
CA ASP A 246 -15.18 -7.23 11.37
C ASP A 246 -14.93 -6.23 12.50
N GLN A 247 -15.28 -6.65 13.73
CA GLN A 247 -15.16 -5.86 14.94
C GLN A 247 -14.29 -6.58 15.96
N GLN A 248 -13.46 -5.80 16.66
CA GLN A 248 -12.69 -6.27 17.80
C GLN A 248 -12.88 -5.30 18.95
N ASN A 249 -13.45 -5.79 20.05
CA ASN A 249 -13.41 -5.08 21.31
C ASN A 249 -12.05 -5.33 21.97
N LYS A 250 -11.16 -4.33 21.92
CA LYS A 250 -9.79 -4.44 22.47
C LYS A 250 -9.76 -4.61 23.99
N THR A 251 -10.80 -4.16 24.69
CA THR A 251 -10.88 -4.22 26.16
C THR A 251 -11.29 -5.61 26.63
N THR A 252 -12.25 -6.25 25.94
CA THR A 252 -12.75 -7.58 26.32
C THR A 252 -12.12 -8.71 25.54
N GLY A 253 -11.36 -8.41 24.48
CA GLY A 253 -10.81 -9.41 23.56
C GLY A 253 -11.86 -10.05 22.65
N ALA A 254 -13.13 -9.62 22.72
CA ALA A 254 -14.20 -10.16 21.88
C ALA A 254 -13.97 -9.80 20.41
N VAL A 255 -14.13 -10.79 19.54
CA VAL A 255 -13.88 -10.70 18.10
C VAL A 255 -15.11 -11.20 17.35
N LEU A 256 -15.67 -10.37 16.48
CA LEU A 256 -16.67 -10.80 15.50
C LEU A 256 -15.95 -11.25 14.24
N LYS A 257 -15.93 -12.56 13.99
CA LYS A 257 -15.37 -13.13 12.77
C LYS A 257 -16.28 -12.82 11.59
N LEU A 258 -15.68 -12.48 10.46
CA LEU A 258 -16.41 -12.35 9.20
C LEU A 258 -16.84 -13.74 8.72
N PRO A 259 -18.04 -13.86 8.13
CA PRO A 259 -18.40 -15.07 7.40
C PRO A 259 -17.45 -15.26 6.21
N GLU A 260 -17.29 -16.50 5.75
CA GLU A 260 -16.33 -16.87 4.69
C GLU A 260 -16.51 -16.04 3.42
N ASP A 261 -17.75 -15.74 3.07
CA ASP A 261 -18.11 -14.95 1.90
C ASP A 261 -17.84 -13.45 2.08
N GLU A 262 -17.36 -12.99 3.23
CA GLU A 262 -16.91 -11.61 3.48
C GLU A 262 -15.40 -11.51 3.74
N VAL A 263 -14.71 -12.63 3.90
CA VAL A 263 -13.25 -12.67 4.04
C VAL A 263 -12.59 -12.17 2.76
N ARG A 264 -11.65 -11.25 2.90
CA ARG A 264 -11.07 -10.51 1.77
C ARG A 264 -9.64 -10.09 2.06
N VAL A 265 -8.86 -9.87 1.01
CA VAL A 265 -7.57 -9.19 1.13
C VAL A 265 -7.82 -7.69 1.03
N ARG A 266 -7.41 -6.94 2.06
CA ARG A 266 -7.59 -5.50 2.15
C ARG A 266 -6.24 -4.80 2.04
N LEU A 267 -6.13 -3.86 1.10
CA LEU A 267 -5.03 -2.90 1.01
C LEU A 267 -5.55 -1.51 1.36
N GLU A 268 -5.05 -0.94 2.44
CA GLU A 268 -5.44 0.37 2.94
C GLU A 268 -4.33 1.39 2.69
N VAL A 269 -4.74 2.62 2.43
CA VAL A 269 -3.85 3.77 2.29
C VAL A 269 -4.35 4.85 3.22
N THR A 270 -3.59 5.12 4.27
CA THR A 270 -3.77 6.31 5.11
C THR A 270 -3.04 7.48 4.46
N MET A 271 -3.73 8.61 4.29
CA MET A 271 -3.17 9.89 3.86
C MET A 271 -3.43 10.93 4.94
N LEU A 272 -2.40 11.65 5.37
CA LEU A 272 -2.48 12.73 6.34
C LEU A 272 -2.35 14.10 5.66
N GLU A 273 -2.52 15.16 6.46
CA GLU A 273 -2.61 16.56 6.04
C GLU A 273 -1.62 16.99 4.94
N GLN A 274 -0.34 16.62 5.04
CA GLN A 274 0.65 16.96 4.00
C GLN A 274 0.30 16.34 2.65
N GLU A 275 0.02 15.04 2.63
CA GLU A 275 -0.28 14.30 1.40
C GLU A 275 -1.62 14.75 0.81
N LEU A 276 -2.61 15.00 1.67
CA LEU A 276 -3.90 15.54 1.29
C LEU A 276 -3.77 16.93 0.65
N SER A 277 -2.93 17.79 1.21
CA SER A 277 -2.61 19.09 0.61
C SER A 277 -1.98 18.95 -0.78
N GLU A 278 -1.07 18.01 -0.99
CA GLU A 278 -0.44 17.76 -2.30
C GLU A 278 -1.45 17.26 -3.35
N LEU A 279 -2.52 16.60 -2.91
CA LEU A 279 -3.65 16.21 -3.75
C LEU A 279 -4.68 17.33 -3.99
N GLY A 280 -4.52 18.49 -3.36
CA GLY A 280 -5.51 19.57 -3.38
C GLY A 280 -6.79 19.23 -2.60
N LEU A 281 -6.64 18.50 -1.49
CA LEU A 281 -7.72 18.05 -0.61
C LEU A 281 -7.51 18.58 0.82
N ARG A 282 -7.68 19.88 1.03
CA ARG A 282 -7.62 20.54 2.33
C ARG A 282 -9.00 20.74 2.96
N LYS A 283 -10.06 20.80 2.17
CA LYS A 283 -11.43 21.10 2.63
C LYS A 283 -12.42 20.01 2.24
N LEU A 284 -13.53 19.93 2.95
CA LEU A 284 -14.55 18.92 2.71
C LEU A 284 -15.18 19.05 1.31
N ASN A 285 -15.43 20.29 0.85
CA ASN A 285 -16.02 20.55 -0.47
C ASN A 285 -15.14 20.08 -1.65
N GLU A 286 -13.82 20.03 -1.49
CA GLU A 286 -12.88 19.55 -2.50
C GLU A 286 -13.03 18.04 -2.71
N LEU A 287 -13.37 17.31 -1.65
CA LEU A 287 -13.61 15.87 -1.70
C LEU A 287 -14.85 15.51 -2.53
N GLU A 288 -15.86 16.39 -2.59
CA GLU A 288 -17.05 16.20 -3.44
C GLU A 288 -16.69 16.15 -4.95
N LYS A 289 -15.71 16.99 -5.35
CA LYS A 289 -15.26 17.12 -6.74
C LYS A 289 -14.10 16.19 -7.06
N PHE A 290 -13.54 15.54 -6.04
CA PHE A 290 -12.36 14.70 -6.19
C PHE A 290 -12.61 13.51 -7.10
N ARG A 291 -11.60 13.21 -7.92
CA ARG A 291 -11.60 12.05 -8.83
C ARG A 291 -10.79 10.93 -8.20
N PHE A 292 -11.44 10.08 -7.41
CA PHE A 292 -10.78 8.98 -6.69
C PHE A 292 -9.89 8.09 -7.55
N GLN A 293 -10.11 7.99 -8.86
CA GLN A 293 -9.25 7.23 -9.77
C GLN A 293 -7.80 7.77 -9.84
N THR A 294 -7.57 9.04 -9.53
CA THR A 294 -6.22 9.62 -9.48
C THR A 294 -5.36 8.96 -8.40
N LEU A 295 -5.98 8.43 -7.34
CA LEU A 295 -5.28 7.69 -6.29
C LEU A 295 -4.61 6.42 -6.81
N GLN A 296 -5.03 5.87 -7.96
CA GLN A 296 -4.33 4.74 -8.57
C GLN A 296 -2.91 5.11 -9.00
N GLY A 297 -2.73 6.31 -9.56
CA GLY A 297 -1.43 6.78 -10.05
C GLY A 297 -0.43 7.06 -8.93
N SER A 298 -0.93 7.41 -7.75
CA SER A 298 -0.11 7.77 -6.58
C SER A 298 0.00 6.60 -5.59
N PHE A 299 -1.10 6.10 -5.05
CA PHE A 299 -1.07 5.22 -3.87
C PHE A 299 -1.30 3.74 -4.18
N PHE A 300 -2.03 3.44 -5.25
CA PHE A 300 -2.34 2.06 -5.66
C PHE A 300 -1.60 1.69 -6.94
N GLN A 301 -0.27 1.84 -6.90
CA GLN A 301 0.60 1.47 -8.00
C GLN A 301 0.99 0.00 -7.90
N PHE A 302 0.71 -0.75 -8.95
CA PHE A 302 1.13 -2.16 -9.07
C PHE A 302 2.08 -2.31 -10.24
N ARG A 303 3.22 -2.94 -9.97
CA ARG A 303 4.32 -3.10 -10.90
C ARG A 303 4.76 -4.55 -10.98
N LEU A 304 5.17 -4.95 -12.17
CA LEU A 304 5.82 -6.23 -12.40
C LEU A 304 7.32 -6.00 -12.67
N PRO A 305 8.20 -6.83 -12.09
CA PRO A 305 9.62 -6.76 -12.36
C PRO A 305 9.95 -7.28 -13.75
N THR A 306 10.94 -6.66 -14.37
CA THR A 306 11.52 -7.14 -15.63
C THR A 306 12.95 -7.62 -15.37
N PHE A 307 13.36 -8.62 -16.15
CA PHE A 307 14.67 -9.27 -16.05
C PHE A 307 15.31 -9.33 -17.43
N ARG A 308 16.64 -9.34 -17.47
CA ARG A 308 17.36 -9.48 -18.73
C ARG A 308 17.42 -10.94 -19.14
N GLN A 309 17.20 -11.20 -20.42
CA GLN A 309 17.68 -12.43 -21.03
C GLN A 309 19.18 -12.25 -21.28
N VAL A 310 19.99 -13.15 -20.75
CA VAL A 310 21.44 -13.09 -20.95
C VAL A 310 21.75 -13.65 -22.33
N ASP A 311 22.55 -12.91 -23.10
CA ASP A 311 22.88 -13.25 -24.47
C ASP A 311 23.90 -14.40 -24.50
N GLU A 312 23.58 -15.46 -25.25
CA GLU A 312 24.40 -16.67 -25.36
C GLU A 312 25.75 -16.41 -26.05
N THR A 313 25.86 -15.33 -26.82
CA THR A 313 27.08 -14.93 -27.53
C THR A 313 28.12 -14.25 -26.64
N GLU A 314 27.77 -13.93 -25.39
CA GLU A 314 28.68 -13.30 -24.44
C GLU A 314 29.78 -14.26 -23.93
N LYS A 315 30.93 -13.69 -23.54
CA LYS A 315 32.02 -14.47 -22.93
C LYS A 315 31.51 -15.25 -21.71
N PRO A 316 31.90 -16.53 -21.51
CA PRO A 316 31.30 -17.39 -20.49
C PRO A 316 31.32 -16.82 -19.05
N HIS A 317 32.43 -16.21 -18.64
CA HIS A 317 32.53 -15.60 -17.30
C HIS A 317 31.63 -14.37 -17.13
N LEU A 318 31.47 -13.53 -18.17
CA LEU A 318 30.57 -12.38 -18.12
C LEU A 318 29.10 -12.81 -18.10
N ARG A 319 28.79 -13.85 -18.88
CA ARG A 319 27.49 -14.50 -18.90
C ARG A 319 27.12 -15.02 -17.51
N ALA A 320 27.98 -15.83 -16.90
CA ALA A 320 27.76 -16.40 -15.57
C ALA A 320 27.52 -15.31 -14.50
N VAL A 321 28.29 -14.22 -14.52
CA VAL A 321 28.10 -13.09 -13.59
C VAL A 321 26.75 -12.38 -13.79
N LYS A 322 26.29 -12.26 -15.03
CA LYS A 322 24.97 -11.65 -15.32
C LYS A 322 23.82 -12.58 -14.94
N GLU A 323 23.94 -13.86 -15.21
CA GLU A 323 22.96 -14.89 -14.83
C GLU A 323 22.81 -14.98 -13.32
N ASP A 324 23.92 -15.04 -12.57
CA ASP A 324 23.91 -15.00 -11.11
C ASP A 324 23.21 -13.73 -10.58
N PHE A 325 23.47 -12.58 -11.21
CA PHE A 325 22.82 -11.35 -10.79
C PHE A 325 21.31 -11.33 -11.07
N GLU A 326 20.87 -11.72 -12.27
CA GLU A 326 19.42 -11.76 -12.56
C GLU A 326 18.72 -12.81 -11.68
N THR A 327 19.39 -13.90 -11.33
CA THR A 327 18.91 -14.88 -10.34
C THR A 327 18.76 -14.24 -8.96
N LYS A 328 19.77 -13.51 -8.48
CA LYS A 328 19.68 -12.76 -7.21
C LYS A 328 18.56 -11.72 -7.23
N ARG A 329 18.40 -10.97 -8.31
CA ARG A 329 17.28 -10.02 -8.45
C ARG A 329 15.93 -10.74 -8.40
N MET A 330 15.82 -11.90 -9.02
CA MET A 330 14.61 -12.70 -9.02
C MET A 330 14.28 -13.17 -7.61
N THR A 331 15.25 -13.74 -6.90
CA THR A 331 15.10 -14.13 -5.49
C THR A 331 14.68 -12.93 -4.61
N LYS A 332 15.32 -11.76 -4.79
CA LYS A 332 14.98 -10.52 -4.09
C LYS A 332 13.52 -10.13 -4.30
N PHE A 333 13.03 -10.21 -5.54
CA PHE A 333 11.62 -9.96 -5.83
C PHE A 333 10.69 -10.99 -5.19
N LEU A 334 11.03 -12.28 -5.24
CA LEU A 334 10.20 -13.34 -4.66
C LEU A 334 10.12 -13.25 -3.13
N GLN A 335 11.13 -12.69 -2.46
CA GLN A 335 11.13 -12.52 -1.01
C GLN A 335 10.58 -11.16 -0.56
N ALA A 336 11.03 -10.08 -1.20
CA ALA A 336 10.81 -8.70 -0.73
C ALA A 336 10.00 -7.82 -1.70
N GLY A 337 9.48 -8.39 -2.78
CA GLY A 337 8.65 -7.68 -3.76
C GLY A 337 9.42 -6.63 -4.57
N VAL A 338 8.66 -5.81 -5.30
CA VAL A 338 9.20 -4.73 -6.13
C VAL A 338 9.92 -3.66 -5.30
N VAL A 339 9.48 -3.40 -4.07
CA VAL A 339 10.13 -2.44 -3.18
C VAL A 339 11.55 -2.89 -2.83
N GLY A 340 11.70 -4.16 -2.43
CA GLY A 340 13.02 -4.75 -2.16
C GLY A 340 13.92 -4.80 -3.40
N LEU A 341 13.35 -5.12 -4.56
CA LEU A 341 14.09 -5.14 -5.82
C LEU A 341 14.56 -3.74 -6.24
N GLU A 342 13.72 -2.71 -6.14
CA GLU A 342 14.15 -1.33 -6.45
C GLU A 342 15.21 -0.83 -5.47
N ALA A 343 15.11 -1.20 -4.19
CA ALA A 343 16.14 -0.89 -3.21
C ALA A 343 17.49 -1.55 -3.57
N MET A 344 17.47 -2.81 -3.99
CA MET A 344 18.65 -3.53 -4.48
C MET A 344 19.25 -2.88 -5.73
N ASP A 345 18.41 -2.58 -6.73
CA ASP A 345 18.84 -1.93 -7.98
C ASP A 345 19.41 -0.53 -7.72
N ALA A 346 18.84 0.21 -6.76
CA ALA A 346 19.33 1.52 -6.34
C ALA A 346 20.67 1.44 -5.59
N ALA A 347 20.83 0.48 -4.67
CA ALA A 347 22.09 0.22 -3.97
C ALA A 347 23.22 -0.12 -4.94
N ARG A 348 22.95 -1.00 -5.91
CA ARG A 348 23.92 -1.34 -6.96
C ARG A 348 24.32 -0.12 -7.80
N LYS A 349 23.36 0.74 -8.17
CA LYS A 349 23.64 1.99 -8.90
C LYS A 349 24.55 2.91 -8.09
N ARG A 350 24.32 3.04 -6.77
CA ARG A 350 25.18 3.82 -5.87
C ARG A 350 26.58 3.24 -5.78
N GLN A 351 26.73 1.94 -5.59
CA GLN A 351 28.03 1.26 -5.53
C GLN A 351 28.82 1.42 -6.84
N ALA A 352 28.16 1.22 -7.99
CA ALA A 352 28.80 1.40 -9.30
C ALA A 352 29.25 2.86 -9.52
N ARG A 353 28.46 3.84 -9.04
CA ARG A 353 28.86 5.25 -9.06
C ARG A 353 30.06 5.51 -8.17
N ALA A 354 30.11 4.94 -6.97
CA ALA A 354 31.23 5.09 -6.04
C ALA A 354 32.53 4.49 -6.61
N ILE A 355 32.48 3.25 -7.13
CA ILE A 355 33.61 2.60 -7.82
C ILE A 355 34.11 3.45 -8.98
N ARG A 356 33.19 4.03 -9.77
CA ARG A 356 33.57 4.90 -10.88
C ARG A 356 34.28 6.16 -10.40
N ILE A 357 33.77 6.83 -9.37
CA ILE A 357 34.42 8.01 -8.79
C ILE A 357 35.83 7.66 -8.31
N ALA A 358 35.99 6.53 -7.59
CA ALA A 358 37.30 6.04 -7.18
C ALA A 358 38.22 5.74 -8.38
N SER A 359 37.70 5.12 -9.45
CA SER A 359 38.48 4.82 -10.67
C SER A 359 38.93 6.06 -11.43
N ARG A 360 38.27 7.22 -11.27
CA ARG A 360 38.72 8.48 -11.90
C ARG A 360 39.97 9.05 -11.26
N VAL A 361 40.25 8.66 -10.02
CA VAL A 361 41.51 8.97 -9.33
C VAL A 361 42.64 8.04 -9.82
N SER A 362 42.29 6.93 -10.49
CA SER A 362 43.25 6.03 -11.15
C SER A 362 43.37 6.31 -12.66
N GLU A 363 44.48 5.92 -13.29
CA GLU A 363 44.76 6.17 -14.72
C GLU A 363 43.81 5.47 -15.72
N LYS A 364 42.86 4.65 -15.25
CA LYS A 364 41.93 3.91 -16.11
C LYS A 364 40.47 4.29 -15.82
N PRO A 365 39.94 5.36 -16.46
CA PRO A 365 38.56 5.78 -16.22
C PRO A 365 37.56 4.74 -16.72
N LEU A 366 36.65 4.31 -15.84
CA LEU A 366 35.56 3.43 -16.22
C LEU A 366 34.51 4.15 -17.08
N PRO A 367 33.96 3.48 -18.11
CA PRO A 367 32.95 4.04 -19.01
C PRO A 367 31.68 4.45 -18.24
N ALA A 368 30.96 5.43 -18.77
CA ALA A 368 29.71 5.87 -18.16
C ALA A 368 28.67 4.74 -18.19
N PRO A 369 27.98 4.45 -17.07
CA PRO A 369 26.89 3.51 -17.10
C PRO A 369 25.80 4.07 -18.03
N ARG A 370 25.29 3.22 -18.94
CA ARG A 370 24.06 3.53 -19.68
C ARG A 370 22.96 3.85 -18.66
N ARG A 371 22.17 4.90 -18.91
CA ARG A 371 20.96 5.19 -18.12
C ARG A 371 20.00 4.02 -18.28
N VAL A 372 19.99 3.12 -17.30
CA VAL A 372 19.00 2.04 -17.25
C VAL A 372 17.75 2.63 -16.61
N ALA A 373 16.70 2.78 -17.42
CA ALA A 373 15.35 3.10 -16.96
C ALA A 373 14.89 2.11 -15.87
N SER A 374 13.84 2.46 -15.11
CA SER A 374 13.27 1.56 -14.10
C SER A 374 13.08 0.15 -14.67
N SER A 375 13.46 -0.85 -13.87
CA SER A 375 13.38 -2.27 -14.19
C SER A 375 11.97 -2.82 -13.99
N LEU A 376 10.98 -1.96 -13.82
CA LEU A 376 9.59 -2.31 -13.59
C LEU A 376 8.70 -1.93 -14.79
N THR A 377 7.60 -2.65 -14.94
CA THR A 377 6.49 -2.34 -15.87
C THR A 377 5.17 -2.31 -15.13
N ILE A 378 4.14 -1.70 -15.70
CA ILE A 378 2.81 -1.60 -15.07
C ILE A 378 2.17 -2.99 -15.03
N TYR A 379 1.53 -3.35 -13.91
CA TYR A 379 0.65 -4.51 -13.85
C TYR A 379 -0.76 -4.11 -14.34
N ASP A 380 -0.93 -4.08 -15.67
CA ASP A 380 -2.11 -3.49 -16.32
C ASP A 380 -3.45 -4.12 -15.88
N GLU A 381 -3.50 -5.44 -15.66
CA GLU A 381 -4.72 -6.14 -15.23
C GLU A 381 -5.18 -5.71 -13.83
N MET A 382 -4.25 -5.66 -12.86
CA MET A 382 -4.53 -5.17 -11.50
C MET A 382 -4.90 -3.69 -11.52
N THR A 383 -4.14 -2.87 -12.26
CA THR A 383 -4.42 -1.44 -12.42
C THR A 383 -5.83 -1.19 -12.94
N LYS A 384 -6.28 -1.91 -13.99
CA LYS A 384 -7.65 -1.76 -14.53
C LYS A 384 -8.72 -2.05 -13.47
N LYS A 385 -8.56 -3.12 -12.68
CA LYS A 385 -9.49 -3.47 -11.60
C LYS A 385 -9.58 -2.40 -10.53
N VAL A 386 -8.43 -1.86 -10.12
CA VAL A 386 -8.37 -0.80 -9.10
C VAL A 386 -8.99 0.51 -9.61
N VAL A 387 -8.71 0.92 -10.85
CA VAL A 387 -9.34 2.11 -11.45
C VAL A 387 -10.86 1.96 -11.49
N GLN A 388 -11.37 0.77 -11.85
CA GLN A 388 -12.80 0.50 -11.85
C GLN A 388 -13.40 0.59 -10.44
N ALA A 389 -12.74 0.00 -9.44
CA ALA A 389 -13.18 0.04 -8.05
C ALA A 389 -13.24 1.48 -7.50
N LEU A 390 -12.22 2.29 -7.76
CA LEU A 390 -12.16 3.70 -7.37
C LEU A 390 -13.22 4.54 -8.11
N ARG A 391 -13.52 4.24 -9.38
CA ARG A 391 -14.63 4.87 -10.11
C ARG A 391 -15.98 4.55 -9.46
N HIS A 392 -16.20 3.30 -9.05
CA HIS A 392 -17.42 2.92 -8.35
C HIS A 392 -17.55 3.60 -6.99
N LEU A 393 -16.43 3.79 -6.26
CA LEU A 393 -16.42 4.59 -5.04
C LEU A 393 -16.91 6.02 -5.31
N GLN A 394 -16.34 6.70 -6.31
CA GLN A 394 -16.78 8.05 -6.69
C GLN A 394 -18.28 8.10 -7.00
N GLY A 395 -18.78 7.13 -7.77
CA GLY A 395 -20.20 7.04 -8.09
C GLY A 395 -21.11 6.88 -6.86
N ARG A 396 -20.69 6.09 -5.86
CA ARG A 396 -21.43 5.95 -4.60
C ARG A 396 -21.45 7.25 -3.79
N GLN A 397 -20.31 7.93 -3.70
CA GLN A 397 -20.22 9.20 -2.96
C GLN A 397 -21.08 10.29 -3.62
N ARG A 398 -21.06 10.39 -4.95
CA ARG A 398 -21.94 11.33 -5.68
C ARG A 398 -23.42 11.08 -5.45
N ARG A 399 -23.87 9.82 -5.53
CA ARG A 399 -25.28 9.47 -5.27
C ARG A 399 -25.72 9.83 -3.85
N SER A 400 -24.85 9.65 -2.86
CA SER A 400 -25.13 10.07 -1.48
C SER A 400 -25.32 11.59 -1.41
N LEU A 401 -24.44 12.37 -2.04
CA LEU A 401 -24.56 13.83 -2.10
C LEU A 401 -25.84 14.29 -2.80
N GLU A 402 -26.16 13.71 -3.95
CA GLU A 402 -27.37 14.03 -4.72
C GLU A 402 -28.63 13.74 -3.91
N LYS A 403 -28.71 12.59 -3.23
CA LYS A 403 -29.85 12.25 -2.37
C LYS A 403 -30.07 13.30 -1.27
N LYS A 404 -29.01 13.81 -0.65
CA LYS A 404 -29.12 14.84 0.39
C LYS A 404 -29.51 16.20 -0.18
N ARG A 405 -29.03 16.57 -1.37
CA ARG A 405 -29.42 17.83 -2.03
C ARG A 405 -30.90 17.88 -2.40
N HIS A 406 -31.48 16.76 -2.85
CA HIS A 406 -32.91 16.67 -3.18
C HIS A 406 -33.82 16.54 -1.95
N ALA A 407 -33.27 16.17 -0.79
CA ALA A 407 -34.02 16.08 0.46
C ALA A 407 -34.11 17.43 1.20
N ARG A 408 -33.44 18.49 0.70
CA ARG A 408 -33.58 19.85 1.25
C ARG A 408 -34.83 20.51 0.63
N PRO A 409 -35.81 20.90 1.46
CA PRO A 409 -37.01 21.59 1.00
C PRO A 409 -36.72 22.99 0.44
#